data_AF-A0A212DXE5-F1
#
_entry.id   AF-A0A212DXE5-F1
#
_cell.length_a   1.000
_cell.length_b   1.000
_cell.length_c   1.000
_cell.angle_alpha   90.00
_cell.angle_beta   90.00
_cell.angle_gamma   90.00
#
_symmetry.space_group_name_H-M   'P 1'
#
loop_
_entity.id
_entity.type
_entity.pdbx_description
1 polymer ?
#
loop_
_entity_poly.entity_id
_entity_poly.type
_entity_poly.pdbx_seq_one_letter_code
_entity_poly.pdbx_strand_id
1 'polypeptide(L)'
;MENLDLQNLTKKERKALKRQMKEERKETIFTARKRKKIIGWGLLSATVVFIIFIIVWFAQNSGSGEFTFELDAQNPRRGAAEATVVIREFSDFQCPACRSFSFNINKFIGDYGGKVKHIFYDFPLLSIHKNSLSASMAARCAETQGKFWDYHDMLFDRQKNWETSQDPNEVFIGYAKELNLDENALRICLNEKRYEEIVKKNLDKANELGLNSTPTIFINNKKFRGVLSVDDLKKEVDLLLNRE
;
A
#
# COMPACT_ATOMS: atom_id res chain seq x y z
N MET A 1 -3.90 -27.72 -69.58
CA MET A 1 -5.04 -28.20 -70.40
C MET A 1 -6.21 -27.23 -70.47
N GLU A 2 -6.11 -25.97 -69.98
CA GLU A 2 -7.26 -25.06 -69.90
C GLU A 2 -7.44 -24.15 -71.15
N ASN A 3 -6.42 -24.03 -72.00
CA ASN A 3 -6.42 -23.09 -73.12
C ASN A 3 -6.90 -23.66 -74.47
N LEU A 4 -6.96 -24.98 -74.64
CA LEU A 4 -7.39 -25.60 -75.91
C LEU A 4 -8.92 -25.64 -76.07
N ASP A 5 -9.67 -25.60 -74.96
CA ASP A 5 -11.14 -25.70 -75.00
C ASP A 5 -11.82 -24.34 -75.29
N LEU A 6 -11.13 -23.22 -75.05
CA LEU A 6 -11.69 -21.87 -75.17
C LEU A 6 -11.79 -21.37 -76.62
N GLN A 7 -11.00 -21.92 -77.54
CA GLN A 7 -10.94 -21.43 -78.93
C GLN A 7 -12.09 -21.94 -79.79
N ASN A 8 -12.68 -23.10 -79.47
CA ASN A 8 -13.78 -23.71 -80.22
C ASN A 8 -15.19 -23.34 -79.71
N LEU A 9 -15.30 -22.55 -78.63
CA LEU A 9 -16.58 -22.13 -78.07
C LEU A 9 -17.24 -21.01 -78.87
N THR A 10 -18.55 -21.12 -79.08
CA THR A 10 -19.39 -20.07 -79.66
C THR A 10 -19.42 -18.82 -78.77
N LYS A 11 -19.74 -17.65 -79.35
CA LYS A 11 -19.85 -16.39 -78.59
C LYS A 11 -20.83 -16.50 -77.39
N LYS A 12 -21.87 -17.32 -77.52
CA LYS A 12 -22.88 -17.54 -76.47
C LYS A 12 -22.32 -18.36 -75.30
N GLU A 13 -21.59 -19.43 -75.59
CA GLU A 13 -20.96 -20.29 -74.57
C GLU A 13 -19.87 -19.55 -73.79
N ARG A 14 -19.02 -18.76 -74.47
CA ARG A 14 -18.01 -17.93 -73.80
C ARG A 14 -18.64 -16.92 -72.83
N LYS A 15 -19.81 -16.38 -73.16
CA LYS A 15 -20.56 -15.46 -72.29
C LYS A 15 -21.17 -16.19 -71.10
N ALA A 16 -21.67 -17.41 -71.29
CA ALA A 16 -22.19 -18.24 -70.21
C ALA A 16 -21.08 -18.67 -69.24
N LEU A 17 -19.92 -19.12 -69.76
CA LEU A 17 -18.76 -19.49 -68.97
C LEU A 17 -18.21 -18.31 -68.16
N LYS A 18 -18.06 -17.13 -68.77
CA LYS A 18 -17.66 -15.90 -68.05
C LYS A 18 -18.65 -15.51 -66.95
N ARG A 19 -19.94 -15.80 -67.12
CA ARG A 19 -20.96 -15.57 -66.08
C ARG A 19 -20.80 -16.58 -64.94
N GLN A 20 -20.65 -17.86 -65.25
CA GLN A 20 -20.42 -18.92 -64.25
C GLN A 20 -19.15 -18.63 -63.44
N MET A 21 -18.02 -18.36 -64.09
CA MET A 21 -16.78 -17.99 -63.41
C MET A 21 -16.93 -16.73 -62.54
N LYS A 22 -17.77 -15.76 -62.95
CA LYS A 22 -18.03 -14.55 -62.17
C LYS A 22 -18.87 -14.85 -60.92
N GLU A 23 -19.85 -15.76 -61.01
CA GLU A 23 -20.65 -16.19 -59.86
C GLU A 23 -19.82 -17.05 -58.90
N GLU A 24 -19.05 -18.03 -59.40
CA GLU A 24 -18.10 -18.80 -58.58
C GLU A 24 -17.06 -17.90 -57.88
N ARG A 25 -16.54 -16.89 -58.60
CA ARG A 25 -15.63 -15.90 -58.03
C ARG A 25 -16.31 -15.05 -56.95
N LYS A 26 -17.60 -14.74 -57.07
CA LYS A 26 -18.34 -14.02 -56.02
C LYS A 26 -18.56 -14.89 -54.80
N GLU A 27 -18.93 -16.16 -54.98
CA GLU A 27 -19.13 -17.10 -53.88
C GLU A 27 -17.84 -17.37 -53.09
N THR A 28 -16.72 -17.56 -53.79
CA THR A 28 -15.39 -17.71 -53.16
C THR A 28 -14.95 -16.46 -52.40
N ILE A 29 -15.20 -15.26 -52.93
CA ILE A 29 -14.90 -13.99 -52.22
C ILE A 29 -15.82 -13.80 -51.00
N PHE A 30 -17.10 -14.14 -51.12
CA PHE A 30 -18.07 -14.03 -50.04
C PHE A 30 -17.74 -14.96 -48.86
N THR A 31 -17.42 -16.22 -49.16
CA THR A 31 -17.02 -17.22 -48.15
C THR A 31 -15.70 -16.84 -47.46
N ALA A 32 -14.72 -16.31 -48.21
CA ALA A 32 -13.47 -15.79 -47.64
C ALA A 32 -13.71 -14.59 -46.69
N ARG A 33 -14.59 -13.64 -47.06
CA ARG A 33 -14.96 -12.50 -46.20
C ARG A 33 -15.69 -12.94 -44.93
N LYS A 34 -16.58 -13.93 -45.03
CA LYS A 34 -17.30 -14.50 -43.87
C LYS A 34 -16.34 -15.17 -42.89
N ARG A 35 -15.38 -15.96 -43.38
CA ARG A 35 -14.31 -16.56 -42.56
C ARG A 35 -13.43 -15.51 -41.87
N LYS A 36 -12.99 -14.47 -42.59
CA LYS A 36 -12.19 -13.38 -42.00
C LYS A 36 -12.94 -12.65 -40.88
N LYS A 37 -14.25 -12.41 -41.04
CA LYS A 37 -15.08 -11.82 -39.98
C LYS A 37 -15.19 -12.74 -38.75
N ILE A 38 -15.45 -14.03 -38.94
CA ILE A 38 -15.58 -14.98 -37.82
C ILE A 38 -14.26 -15.10 -37.03
N ILE A 39 -13.12 -15.19 -37.72
CA ILE A 39 -11.80 -15.24 -37.07
C ILE A 39 -11.52 -13.95 -36.30
N GLY A 40 -11.84 -12.78 -36.88
CA GLY A 40 -11.67 -11.49 -36.21
C GLY A 40 -12.51 -11.34 -34.93
N TRP A 41 -13.78 -11.80 -34.95
CA TRP A 41 -14.65 -11.77 -33.77
C TRP A 41 -14.20 -12.80 -32.71
N GLY A 42 -13.71 -13.98 -33.13
CA GLY A 42 -13.12 -14.97 -32.23
C GLY A 42 -11.89 -14.44 -31.49
N LEU A 43 -10.95 -13.80 -32.20
CA LEU A 43 -9.78 -13.16 -31.58
C LEU A 43 -10.16 -12.06 -30.60
N LEU A 44 -11.13 -11.21 -30.93
CA LEU A 44 -11.60 -10.14 -30.05
C LEU A 44 -12.25 -10.69 -28.77
N SER A 45 -13.01 -11.78 -28.87
CA SER A 45 -13.62 -12.43 -27.70
C SER A 45 -12.56 -13.08 -26.78
N ALA A 46 -11.55 -13.73 -27.36
CA ALA A 46 -10.49 -14.38 -26.60
C ALA A 46 -9.61 -13.37 -25.85
N THR A 47 -9.32 -12.21 -26.44
CA THR A 47 -8.56 -11.15 -25.76
C THR A 47 -9.33 -10.54 -24.59
N VAL A 48 -10.65 -10.31 -24.74
CA VAL A 48 -11.49 -9.82 -23.65
C VAL A 48 -11.54 -10.82 -22.49
N VAL A 49 -11.72 -12.11 -22.78
CA VAL A 49 -11.73 -13.16 -21.75
C VAL A 49 -10.36 -13.25 -21.05
N PHE A 50 -9.25 -13.14 -21.80
CA PHE A 50 -7.90 -13.15 -21.24
C PHE A 50 -7.64 -11.94 -20.33
N ILE A 51 -8.09 -10.75 -20.73
CA ILE A 51 -7.99 -9.54 -19.90
C ILE A 51 -8.81 -9.68 -18.62
N ILE A 52 -10.05 -10.19 -18.71
CA ILE A 52 -10.89 -10.45 -17.53
C ILE A 52 -10.22 -11.48 -16.63
N PHE A 53 -9.64 -12.55 -17.19
CA PHE A 53 -8.91 -13.55 -16.42
C PHE A 53 -7.69 -12.95 -15.71
N ILE A 54 -6.92 -12.08 -16.37
CA ILE A 54 -5.80 -11.36 -15.74
C ILE A 54 -6.31 -10.48 -14.61
N ILE A 55 -7.37 -9.71 -14.81
CA ILE A 55 -7.94 -8.84 -13.77
C ILE A 55 -8.41 -9.66 -12.57
N VAL A 56 -9.11 -10.78 -12.81
CA VAL A 56 -9.58 -11.68 -11.75
C VAL A 56 -8.40 -12.34 -11.03
N TRP A 57 -7.40 -12.83 -11.77
CA TRP A 57 -6.19 -13.40 -11.19
C TRP A 57 -5.42 -12.37 -10.36
N PHE A 58 -5.29 -11.12 -10.82
CA PHE A 58 -4.66 -10.05 -10.04
C PHE A 58 -5.46 -9.66 -8.80
N ALA A 59 -6.80 -9.62 -8.89
CA ALA A 59 -7.68 -9.35 -7.76
C ALA A 59 -7.71 -10.49 -6.73
N GLN A 60 -7.47 -11.72 -7.15
CA GLN A 60 -7.37 -12.90 -6.28
C GLN A 60 -5.95 -13.10 -5.72
N ASN A 61 -4.92 -12.65 -6.44
CA ASN A 61 -3.51 -12.81 -6.08
C ASN A 61 -2.88 -11.54 -5.47
N SER A 62 -3.65 -10.45 -5.33
CA SER A 62 -3.33 -9.38 -4.40
C SER A 62 -3.44 -9.96 -3.00
N GLY A 63 -2.29 -10.29 -2.40
CA GLY A 63 -2.20 -10.82 -1.05
C GLY A 63 -3.14 -10.06 -0.13
N SER A 64 -3.96 -10.80 0.62
CA SER A 64 -4.73 -10.23 1.71
C SER A 64 -3.77 -9.37 2.52
N GLY A 65 -4.09 -8.08 2.66
CA GLY A 65 -3.31 -7.10 3.42
C GLY A 65 -3.28 -7.41 4.92
N GLU A 66 -2.98 -8.64 5.29
CA GLU A 66 -2.83 -9.10 6.65
C GLU A 66 -1.48 -8.65 7.19
N PHE A 67 -1.46 -8.37 8.48
CA PHE A 67 -0.25 -8.06 9.21
C PHE A 67 0.49 -9.36 9.50
N THR A 68 1.78 -9.40 9.19
CA THR A 68 2.64 -10.52 9.57
C THR A 68 3.23 -10.27 10.95
N PHE A 69 3.33 -11.32 11.75
CA PHE A 69 4.02 -11.27 13.04
C PHE A 69 5.46 -10.75 12.90
N GLU A 70 6.13 -11.10 11.80
CA GLU A 70 7.50 -10.65 11.51
C GLU A 70 7.61 -9.12 11.33
N LEU A 71 6.63 -8.50 10.67
CA LEU A 71 6.64 -7.06 10.49
C LEU A 71 6.27 -6.33 11.79
N ASP A 72 5.29 -6.85 12.54
CA ASP A 72 4.98 -6.37 13.89
C ASP A 72 6.21 -6.42 14.82
N ALA A 73 7.01 -7.49 14.70
CA ALA A 73 8.18 -7.72 15.54
C ALA A 73 9.31 -6.69 15.32
N GLN A 74 9.41 -6.12 14.11
CA GLN A 74 10.38 -5.08 13.74
C GLN A 74 9.95 -3.66 14.13
N ASN A 75 8.72 -3.49 14.61
CA ASN A 75 8.15 -2.20 14.95
C ASN A 75 8.14 -1.97 16.48
N PRO A 76 8.25 -0.70 16.93
CA PRO A 76 8.30 -0.37 18.33
C PRO A 76 6.94 -0.63 18.94
N ARG A 77 6.96 -1.26 20.11
CA ARG A 77 5.75 -1.72 20.79
C ARG A 77 5.75 -1.34 22.26
N ARG A 78 4.57 -1.05 22.80
CA ARG A 78 4.32 -0.88 24.25
C ARG A 78 3.00 -1.53 24.64
N GLY A 79 2.85 -1.80 25.93
CA GLY A 79 1.79 -2.67 26.46
C GLY A 79 2.30 -4.10 26.65
N ALA A 80 1.40 -5.01 27.02
CA ALA A 80 1.80 -6.40 27.32
C ALA A 80 2.12 -7.20 26.05
N ALA A 81 3.13 -8.06 26.15
CA ALA A 81 3.51 -8.97 25.07
C ALA A 81 2.37 -9.92 24.68
N GLU A 82 1.60 -10.39 25.66
CA GLU A 82 0.49 -11.35 25.51
C GLU A 82 -0.89 -10.68 25.36
N ALA A 83 -0.94 -9.37 25.14
CA ALA A 83 -2.21 -8.68 24.93
C ALA A 83 -2.95 -9.25 23.69
N THR A 84 -4.24 -9.57 23.88
CA THR A 84 -5.12 -10.14 22.84
C THR A 84 -5.59 -9.09 21.83
N VAL A 85 -5.63 -7.82 22.23
CA VAL A 85 -5.97 -6.71 21.36
C VAL A 85 -4.70 -5.98 20.90
N VAL A 86 -4.50 -5.93 19.58
CA VAL A 86 -3.36 -5.25 18.94
C VAL A 86 -3.83 -4.01 18.23
N ILE A 87 -3.29 -2.86 18.60
CA ILE A 87 -3.49 -1.59 17.92
C ILE A 87 -2.24 -1.29 17.09
N ARG A 88 -2.40 -1.20 15.77
CA ARG A 88 -1.34 -0.78 14.84
C ARG A 88 -1.62 0.63 14.36
N GLU A 89 -0.70 1.54 14.60
CA GLU A 89 -0.80 2.93 14.19
C GLU A 89 0.19 3.21 13.07
N PHE A 90 -0.30 3.51 11.87
CA PHE A 90 0.52 4.13 10.82
C PHE A 90 0.52 5.63 11.02
N SER A 91 1.67 6.16 11.45
CA SER A 91 1.80 7.52 11.96
C SER A 91 2.90 8.30 11.28
N ASP A 92 2.77 9.62 11.34
CA ASP A 92 3.74 10.58 10.84
C ASP A 92 4.03 11.60 11.94
N PHE A 93 5.28 11.68 12.38
CA PHE A 93 5.69 12.57 13.48
C PHE A 93 5.42 14.06 13.21
N GLN A 94 5.36 14.49 11.95
CA GLN A 94 5.10 15.88 11.58
C GLN A 94 3.60 16.16 11.34
N CYS A 95 2.77 15.12 11.28
CA CYS A 95 1.34 15.27 11.07
C CYS A 95 0.63 15.78 12.35
N PRO A 96 -0.11 16.90 12.28
CA PRO A 96 -0.84 17.43 13.44
C PRO A 96 -1.95 16.48 13.94
N ALA A 97 -2.57 15.71 13.05
CA ALA A 97 -3.57 14.72 13.44
C ALA A 97 -2.94 13.55 14.21
N CYS A 98 -1.73 13.12 13.82
CA CYS A 98 -0.98 12.10 14.55
C CYS A 98 -0.61 12.58 15.96
N ARG A 99 -0.18 13.85 16.08
CA ARG A 99 0.04 14.48 17.38
C ARG A 99 -1.22 14.48 18.26
N SER A 100 -2.38 14.76 17.70
CA SER A 100 -3.64 14.69 18.46
C SER A 100 -3.95 13.26 18.91
N PHE A 101 -3.74 12.29 18.03
CA PHE A 101 -3.96 10.88 18.34
C PHE A 101 -2.97 10.34 19.38
N SER A 102 -1.70 10.76 19.36
CA SER A 102 -0.69 10.32 20.34
C SER A 102 -1.14 10.63 21.78
N PHE A 103 -1.76 11.79 22.01
CA PHE A 103 -2.36 12.12 23.31
C PHE A 103 -3.51 11.19 23.71
N ASN A 104 -4.40 10.88 22.76
CA ASN A 104 -5.54 10.00 23.02
C ASN A 104 -5.08 8.57 23.33
N ILE A 105 -4.19 8.02 22.50
CA ILE A 105 -3.72 6.64 22.66
C ILE A 105 -2.85 6.48 23.91
N ASN A 106 -2.06 7.50 24.29
CA ASN A 106 -1.30 7.51 25.55
C ASN A 106 -2.21 7.38 26.77
N LYS A 107 -3.30 8.18 26.81
CA LYS A 107 -4.31 8.11 27.88
C LYS A 107 -5.01 6.75 27.89
N PHE A 108 -5.38 6.24 26.72
CA PHE A 108 -6.07 4.96 26.58
C PHE A 108 -5.23 3.76 27.04
N ILE A 109 -3.96 3.67 26.63
CA ILE A 109 -3.09 2.54 27.00
C ILE A 109 -2.86 2.49 28.52
N GLY A 110 -2.75 3.65 29.18
CA GLY A 110 -2.64 3.73 30.63
C GLY A 110 -3.82 3.06 31.35
N ASP A 111 -5.05 3.24 30.83
CA ASP A 111 -6.27 2.69 31.41
C ASP A 111 -6.43 1.16 31.16
N TYR A 112 -5.87 0.63 30.07
CA TYR A 112 -6.06 -0.76 29.60
C TYR A 112 -4.87 -1.69 29.85
N GLY A 113 -4.01 -1.31 30.81
CA GLY A 113 -2.76 -1.99 31.14
C GLY A 113 -2.87 -3.52 31.13
N GLY A 114 -2.13 -4.15 30.23
CA GLY A 114 -2.05 -5.61 30.12
C GLY A 114 -2.92 -6.25 29.04
N LYS A 115 -3.98 -5.58 28.57
CA LYS A 115 -4.92 -6.15 27.59
C LYS A 115 -4.70 -5.67 26.15
N VAL A 116 -3.98 -4.56 26.01
CA VAL A 116 -3.71 -3.95 24.71
C VAL A 116 -2.21 -3.81 24.46
N LYS A 117 -1.82 -4.07 23.21
CA LYS A 117 -0.49 -3.80 22.67
C LYS A 117 -0.58 -2.78 21.57
N HIS A 118 0.23 -1.73 21.67
CA HIS A 118 0.34 -0.70 20.66
C HIS A 118 1.62 -0.92 19.85
N ILE A 119 1.50 -0.91 18.52
CA ILE A 119 2.60 -1.07 17.58
C ILE A 119 2.62 0.15 16.66
N PHE A 120 3.74 0.85 16.64
CA PHE A 120 3.94 2.05 15.83
C PHE A 120 4.57 1.71 14.48
N TYR A 121 3.91 2.11 13.40
CA TYR A 121 4.39 2.00 12.03
C TYR A 121 4.77 3.38 11.50
N ASP A 122 6.02 3.53 11.11
CA ASP A 122 6.48 4.75 10.44
C ASP A 122 5.76 4.90 9.10
N PHE A 123 5.02 6.00 8.94
CA PHE A 123 4.36 6.37 7.68
C PHE A 123 4.60 7.85 7.35
N PRO A 124 5.88 8.25 7.14
CA PRO A 124 6.19 9.65 6.83
C PRO A 124 5.61 10.07 5.48
N LEU A 125 4.76 11.10 5.46
CA LEU A 125 4.13 11.66 4.27
C LEU A 125 5.08 12.63 3.56
N LEU A 126 6.09 12.07 2.89
CA LEU A 126 7.25 12.79 2.32
C LEU A 126 6.89 13.93 1.35
N SER A 127 5.71 13.90 0.73
CA SER A 127 5.27 14.94 -0.21
C SER A 127 4.85 16.25 0.47
N ILE A 128 4.45 16.20 1.74
CA ILE A 128 3.90 17.35 2.48
C ILE A 128 4.62 17.62 3.80
N HIS A 129 5.36 16.63 4.33
CA HIS A 129 6.06 16.72 5.61
C HIS A 129 7.56 16.48 5.46
N LYS A 130 8.29 17.54 5.13
CA LYS A 130 9.74 17.51 4.82
C LYS A 130 10.63 16.89 5.90
N ASN A 131 10.25 17.01 7.17
CA ASN A 131 11.04 16.59 8.34
C ASN A 131 10.57 15.25 8.91
N SER A 132 9.51 14.66 8.35
CA SER A 132 8.89 13.45 8.89
C SER A 132 9.83 12.24 8.88
N LEU A 133 10.55 12.02 7.76
CA LEU A 133 11.54 10.94 7.68
C LEU A 133 12.65 11.11 8.73
N SER A 134 13.21 12.32 8.86
CA SER A 134 14.25 12.59 9.86
C SER A 134 13.75 12.36 11.29
N ALA A 135 12.51 12.73 11.59
CA ALA A 135 11.89 12.48 12.90
C ALA A 135 11.70 10.98 13.16
N SER A 136 11.21 10.22 12.19
CA SER A 136 11.12 8.75 12.25
C SER A 136 12.49 8.11 12.52
N MET A 137 13.51 8.53 11.78
CA MET A 137 14.87 8.03 11.96
C MET A 137 15.42 8.36 13.36
N ALA A 138 15.16 9.55 13.89
CA ALA A 138 15.61 9.94 15.22
C ALA A 138 14.93 9.12 16.33
N ALA A 139 13.62 8.92 16.26
CA ALA A 139 12.89 8.06 17.20
C ALA A 139 13.43 6.62 17.18
N ARG A 140 13.65 6.06 15.98
CA ARG A 140 14.25 4.74 15.80
C ARG A 140 15.68 4.65 16.33
N CYS A 141 16.49 5.67 16.13
CA CYS A 141 17.83 5.69 16.71
C CYS A 141 17.80 5.70 18.24
N ALA A 142 16.81 6.34 18.87
CA ALA A 142 16.58 6.25 20.31
C ALA A 142 16.14 4.84 20.78
N GLU A 143 15.58 4.01 19.88
CA GLU A 143 15.22 2.61 20.18
C GLU A 143 16.45 1.77 20.57
N THR A 144 17.61 2.00 19.93
CA THR A 144 18.88 1.32 20.30
C THR A 144 19.31 1.55 21.74
N GLN A 145 18.80 2.62 22.36
CA GLN A 145 19.10 3.03 23.73
C GLN A 145 17.90 2.79 24.67
N GLY A 146 16.89 2.04 24.21
CA GLY A 146 15.70 1.69 24.99
C GLY A 146 14.70 2.83 25.22
N LYS A 147 14.79 3.91 24.43
CA LYS A 147 14.04 5.17 24.65
C LYS A 147 13.16 5.58 23.48
N PHE A 148 12.74 4.63 22.64
CA PHE A 148 11.84 4.92 21.52
C PHE A 148 10.60 5.71 21.96
N TRP A 149 9.86 5.22 22.98
CA TRP A 149 8.58 5.83 23.37
C TRP A 149 8.74 7.20 24.04
N ASP A 150 9.77 7.38 24.86
CA ASP A 150 10.08 8.69 25.45
C ASP A 150 10.44 9.71 24.35
N TYR A 151 11.19 9.28 23.34
CA TYR A 151 11.56 10.10 22.20
C TYR A 151 10.37 10.40 21.27
N HIS A 152 9.54 9.38 21.01
CA HIS A 152 8.30 9.49 20.27
C HIS A 152 7.35 10.53 20.88
N ASP A 153 7.12 10.44 22.19
CA ASP A 153 6.24 11.36 22.90
C ASP A 153 6.82 12.78 22.86
N MET A 154 8.14 12.94 23.06
CA MET A 154 8.82 14.23 22.96
C MET A 154 8.71 14.86 21.56
N LEU A 155 8.83 14.08 20.48
CA LEU A 155 8.68 14.58 19.11
C LEU A 155 7.28 15.14 18.87
N PHE A 156 6.23 14.44 19.32
CA PHE A 156 4.86 14.91 19.19
C PHE A 156 4.56 16.12 20.08
N ASP A 157 4.99 16.09 21.34
CA ASP A 157 4.82 17.21 22.28
C ASP A 157 5.38 18.51 21.70
N ARG A 158 6.59 18.41 21.13
CA ARG A 158 7.39 19.53 20.63
C ARG A 158 7.33 19.70 19.12
N GLN A 159 6.33 19.12 18.44
CA GLN A 159 6.18 19.17 16.98
C GLN A 159 6.37 20.59 16.40
N LYS A 160 5.81 21.61 17.08
CA LYS A 160 5.92 23.02 16.68
C LYS A 160 7.34 23.59 16.67
N ASN A 161 8.27 22.99 17.42
CA ASN A 161 9.65 23.45 17.51
C ASN A 161 10.48 23.05 16.29
N TRP A 162 10.07 21.99 15.58
CA TRP A 162 10.89 21.40 14.51
C TRP A 162 10.14 21.22 13.17
N GLU A 163 8.80 21.27 13.13
CA GLU A 163 8.02 21.02 11.91
C GLU A 163 8.38 21.98 10.76
N THR A 164 8.77 23.23 11.06
CA THR A 164 9.17 24.22 10.06
C THR A 164 10.68 24.32 9.85
N SER A 165 11.49 23.67 10.68
CA SER A 165 12.96 23.76 10.63
C SER A 165 13.49 23.35 9.26
N GLN A 166 14.49 24.06 8.75
CA GLN A 166 15.18 23.66 7.52
C GLN A 166 16.13 22.49 7.75
N ASP A 167 16.66 22.37 8.97
CA ASP A 167 17.47 21.24 9.42
C ASP A 167 17.07 20.91 10.87
N PRO A 168 16.27 19.85 11.10
CA PRO A 168 15.83 19.49 12.44
C PRO A 168 16.85 18.61 13.19
N ASN A 169 17.95 18.18 12.57
CA ASN A 169 18.82 17.16 13.15
C ASN A 169 19.45 17.62 14.47
N GLU A 170 19.93 18.86 14.56
CA GLU A 170 20.48 19.38 15.82
C GLU A 170 19.43 19.49 16.92
N VAL A 171 18.17 19.80 16.56
CA VAL A 171 17.05 19.78 17.52
C VAL A 171 16.82 18.36 18.04
N PHE A 172 16.85 17.37 17.14
CA PHE A 172 16.72 15.97 17.48
C PHE A 172 17.88 15.44 18.35
N ILE A 173 19.12 15.86 18.09
CA ILE A 173 20.23 15.54 18.99
C ILE A 173 20.03 16.19 20.37
N GLY A 174 19.56 17.43 20.42
CA GLY A 174 19.22 18.10 21.68
C GLY A 174 18.18 17.33 22.51
N TYR A 175 17.17 16.73 21.85
CA TYR A 175 16.19 15.88 22.53
C TYR A 175 16.80 14.61 23.12
N ALA A 176 17.78 14.00 22.44
CA ALA A 176 18.53 12.88 23.01
C ALA A 176 19.21 13.28 24.32
N LYS A 177 19.87 14.43 24.34
CA LYS A 177 20.51 14.96 25.56
C LYS A 177 19.51 15.13 26.72
N GLU A 178 18.36 15.74 26.45
CA GLU A 178 17.31 15.95 27.46
C GLU A 178 16.73 14.63 28.01
N LEU A 179 16.71 13.59 27.18
CA LEU A 179 16.29 12.24 27.55
C LEU A 179 17.42 11.39 28.16
N ASN A 180 18.58 11.98 28.44
CA ASN A 180 19.80 11.31 28.94
C ASN A 180 20.27 10.16 28.02
N LEU A 181 20.14 10.35 26.71
CA LEU A 181 20.70 9.46 25.69
C LEU A 181 22.12 9.88 25.29
N ASP A 182 22.88 8.93 24.78
CA ASP A 182 24.16 9.20 24.11
C ASP A 182 23.91 9.91 22.77
N GLU A 183 24.25 11.20 22.74
CA GLU A 183 24.15 12.07 21.57
C GLU A 183 25.01 11.57 20.40
N ASN A 184 26.21 11.04 20.68
CA ASN A 184 27.12 10.55 19.64
C ASN A 184 26.59 9.27 19.02
N ALA A 185 26.05 8.36 19.84
CA ALA A 185 25.41 7.15 19.33
C ALA A 185 24.20 7.49 18.43
N LEU A 186 23.40 8.49 18.83
CA LEU A 186 22.28 8.98 18.01
C LEU A 186 22.77 9.58 16.68
N ARG A 187 23.79 10.45 16.71
CA ARG A 187 24.40 11.06 15.50
C ARG A 187 24.92 10.00 14.53
N ILE A 188 25.65 9.01 15.03
CA ILE A 188 26.18 7.91 14.21
C ILE A 188 25.02 7.14 13.57
N CYS A 189 24.00 6.78 14.36
CA CYS A 189 22.84 6.06 13.85
C CYS A 189 22.09 6.81 12.74
N LEU A 190 21.91 8.13 12.90
CA LEU A 190 21.29 8.99 11.89
C LEU A 190 22.14 9.09 10.63
N ASN A 191 23.45 9.32 10.77
CA ASN A 191 24.38 9.45 9.65
C ASN A 191 24.49 8.16 8.82
N GLU A 192 24.49 7.00 9.49
CA GLU A 192 24.52 5.68 8.85
C GLU A 192 23.14 5.26 8.33
N LYS A 193 22.09 6.04 8.60
CA LYS A 193 20.70 5.74 8.20
C LYS A 193 20.24 4.33 8.59
N ARG A 194 20.64 3.85 9.78
CA ARG A 194 20.48 2.45 10.21
C ARG A 194 19.07 1.88 10.06
N TYR A 195 18.05 2.73 10.15
CA TYR A 195 16.64 2.35 10.14
C TYR A 195 15.90 2.65 8.82
N GLU A 196 16.58 3.12 7.78
CA GLU A 196 15.96 3.50 6.51
C GLU A 196 15.22 2.31 5.86
N GLU A 197 15.79 1.10 5.96
CA GLU A 197 15.16 -0.12 5.45
C GLU A 197 13.85 -0.46 6.18
N ILE A 198 13.80 -0.31 7.51
CA ILE A 198 12.60 -0.60 8.30
C ILE A 198 11.51 0.43 8.01
N VAL A 199 11.85 1.72 7.93
CA VAL A 199 10.92 2.78 7.53
C VAL A 199 10.37 2.51 6.12
N LYS A 200 11.23 2.08 5.19
CA LYS A 200 10.81 1.69 3.84
C LYS A 200 9.86 0.48 3.85
N LYS A 201 10.12 -0.54 4.67
CA LYS A 201 9.21 -1.70 4.81
C LYS A 201 7.83 -1.27 5.30
N ASN A 202 7.76 -0.33 6.24
CA ASN A 202 6.49 0.21 6.73
C ASN A 202 5.75 1.01 5.65
N LEU A 203 6.47 1.82 4.86
CA LEU A 203 5.92 2.53 3.71
C LEU A 203 5.40 1.57 2.63
N ASP A 204 6.17 0.53 2.30
CA ASP A 204 5.77 -0.50 1.34
C ASP A 204 4.49 -1.21 1.83
N LYS A 205 4.39 -1.52 3.12
CA LYS A 205 3.17 -2.08 3.71
C LYS A 205 2.00 -1.11 3.68
N ALA A 206 2.22 0.18 3.96
CA ALA A 206 1.18 1.20 3.86
C ALA A 206 0.64 1.30 2.42
N ASN A 207 1.51 1.21 1.42
CA ASN A 207 1.13 1.19 0.00
C ASN A 207 0.35 -0.07 -0.38
N GLU A 208 0.79 -1.24 0.06
CA GLU A 208 0.10 -2.53 -0.12
C GLU A 208 -1.33 -2.48 0.44
N LEU A 209 -1.50 -1.85 1.61
CA LEU A 209 -2.80 -1.65 2.28
C LEU A 209 -3.65 -0.51 1.69
N GLY A 210 -3.15 0.17 0.66
CA GLY A 210 -3.80 1.34 0.04
C GLY A 210 -4.04 2.48 1.05
N LEU A 211 -3.08 2.72 1.95
CA LEU A 211 -3.14 3.83 2.90
C LEU A 211 -2.73 5.13 2.19
N ASN A 212 -3.46 6.21 2.46
CA ASN A 212 -3.23 7.52 1.86
C ASN A 212 -3.32 8.68 2.86
N SER A 213 -3.42 8.38 4.15
CA SER A 213 -3.50 9.39 5.21
C SER A 213 -3.02 8.85 6.56
N THR A 214 -2.62 9.78 7.42
CA THR A 214 -2.21 9.52 8.80
C THR A 214 -3.06 10.35 9.79
N PRO A 215 -3.29 9.86 11.02
CA PRO A 215 -3.02 8.48 11.41
C PRO A 215 -4.03 7.53 10.74
N THR A 216 -3.57 6.33 10.39
CA THR A 216 -4.46 5.21 10.08
C THR A 216 -4.27 4.16 11.16
N ILE A 217 -5.38 3.78 11.80
CA ILE A 217 -5.35 2.86 12.94
C ILE A 217 -5.96 1.54 12.53
N PHE A 218 -5.34 0.44 12.94
CA PHE A 218 -5.94 -0.88 12.90
C PHE A 218 -6.09 -1.40 14.31
N ILE A 219 -7.30 -1.82 14.68
CA ILE A 219 -7.55 -2.56 15.90
C ILE A 219 -7.79 -4.01 15.47
N ASN A 220 -6.84 -4.89 15.77
CA ASN A 220 -6.65 -6.18 15.11
C ASN A 220 -6.64 -6.01 13.59
N ASN A 221 -7.69 -6.49 12.91
CA ASN A 221 -7.80 -6.43 11.44
C ASN A 221 -8.76 -5.33 10.95
N LYS A 222 -9.39 -4.58 11.87
CA LYS A 222 -10.36 -3.54 11.53
C LYS A 222 -9.67 -2.20 11.37
N LYS A 223 -9.79 -1.61 10.18
CA LYS A 223 -9.22 -0.30 9.82
C LYS A 223 -10.12 0.85 10.26
N PHE A 224 -9.50 1.87 10.82
CA PHE A 224 -10.07 3.16 11.17
C PHE A 224 -9.21 4.27 10.55
N ARG A 225 -9.86 5.34 10.11
CA ARG A 225 -9.19 6.49 9.49
C ARG A 225 -9.25 7.69 10.40
N GLY A 226 -8.14 8.41 10.50
CA GLY A 226 -8.05 9.65 11.25
C GLY A 226 -7.95 9.45 12.76
N VAL A 227 -8.18 10.53 13.49
CA VAL A 227 -8.01 10.59 14.94
C VAL A 227 -9.18 9.89 15.63
N LEU A 228 -8.93 8.71 16.16
CA LEU A 228 -9.86 8.06 17.10
C LEU A 228 -9.84 8.77 18.45
N SER A 229 -11.03 8.98 19.02
CA SER A 229 -11.17 9.47 20.38
C SER A 229 -10.85 8.36 21.40
N VAL A 230 -10.58 8.74 22.65
CA VAL A 230 -10.42 7.77 23.74
C VAL A 230 -11.68 6.91 23.90
N ASP A 231 -12.87 7.49 23.78
CA ASP A 231 -14.12 6.76 23.94
C ASP A 231 -14.37 5.76 22.81
N ASP A 232 -14.00 6.11 21.57
CA ASP A 232 -14.07 5.18 20.44
C ASP A 232 -13.09 4.02 20.58
N LEU A 233 -11.86 4.29 21.07
CA LEU A 233 -10.88 3.26 21.40
C LEU A 233 -11.44 2.31 22.47
N LYS A 234 -11.98 2.85 23.58
CA LYS A 234 -12.60 2.08 24.66
C LYS A 234 -13.72 1.21 24.14
N LYS A 235 -14.66 1.80 23.39
CA LYS A 235 -15.79 1.09 22.82
C LYS A 235 -15.35 -0.08 21.94
N GLU A 236 -14.40 0.11 21.04
CA GLU A 236 -13.94 -0.98 20.17
C GLU A 236 -13.19 -2.05 20.95
N VAL A 237 -12.28 -1.67 21.85
CA VAL A 237 -11.49 -2.62 22.62
C VAL A 237 -12.36 -3.42 23.59
N ASP A 238 -13.31 -2.80 24.28
CA ASP A 238 -14.24 -3.51 25.17
C ASP A 238 -15.11 -4.51 24.38
N LEU A 239 -15.53 -4.15 23.17
CA LEU A 239 -16.25 -5.08 22.29
C LEU A 239 -15.43 -6.30 21.91
N LEU A 240 -14.11 -6.16 21.77
CA LEU A 240 -13.21 -7.27 21.46
C LEU A 240 -12.91 -8.12 22.69
N LEU A 241 -12.68 -7.49 23.84
CA LEU A 241 -12.36 -8.19 25.09
C LEU A 241 -13.54 -8.96 25.67
N ASN A 242 -14.78 -8.55 25.39
CA ASN A 242 -15.99 -9.23 25.87
C ASN A 242 -16.50 -10.36 24.95
N ARG A 243 -15.81 -10.61 23.82
CA ARG A 243 -16.16 -11.69 22.87
C ARG A 243 -15.41 -13.00 23.13
N GLU A 244 -14.46 -12.99 24.08
CA GLU A 244 -13.72 -14.15 24.57
C GLU A 244 -14.34 -14.67 25.88
#